data_AF-A0A3A5HCE2-F1
#
_entry.id   AF-A0A3A5HCE2-F1
#
_cell.length_a   1.000
_cell.length_b   1.000
_cell.length_c   1.000
_cell.angle_alpha   90.00
_cell.angle_beta   90.00
_cell.angle_gamma   90.00
#
_symmetry.space_group_name_H-M   'P 1'
#
loop_
_entity.id
_entity.type
_entity.pdbx_description
1 polymer ?
#
loop_
_entity_poly.entity_id
_entity_poly.type
_entity_poly.pdbx_seq_one_letter_code
_entity_poly.pdbx_strand_id
1 'polypeptide(L)' 'MGVLWVTMKDITGKSYKYSTAGRKNALSIVITEDKITIGLERGEDKIPTSKVFLKSNLIFYEYTSDHLQQKRIQSRF' A
#
# COMPACT_ATOMS: atom_id res chain seq x y z
N MET A 1 -8.72 -10.95 -7.72
CA MET A 1 -8.33 -9.60 -8.18
C MET A 1 -7.60 -8.91 -7.04
N GLY A 2 -6.48 -8.22 -7.31
CA GLY A 2 -5.55 -7.73 -6.29
C GLY A 2 -5.21 -6.25 -6.46
N VAL A 3 -4.59 -5.65 -5.44
CA VAL A 3 -4.26 -4.22 -5.44
C VAL A 3 -3.11 -3.94 -6.42
N LEU A 4 -3.37 -3.07 -7.40
CA LEU A 4 -2.38 -2.73 -8.44
C LEU A 4 -1.40 -1.66 -8.00
N TRP A 5 -1.87 -0.69 -7.21
CA TRP A 5 -1.03 0.33 -6.61
C TRP A 5 -1.63 0.83 -5.29
N VAL A 6 -0.75 1.34 -4.43
CA VAL A 6 -1.10 2.01 -3.18
C VAL A 6 -0.18 3.20 -2.96
N THR A 7 -0.78 4.32 -2.54
CA THR A 7 -0.09 5.52 -2.09
C THR A 7 -0.44 5.73 -0.62
N MET A 8 0.55 6.01 0.23
CA MET A 8 0.37 6.13 1.68
C MET A 8 1.15 7.33 2.21
N LYS A 9 0.66 7.95 3.28
CA LYS A 9 1.39 8.96 4.05
C LYS A 9 1.34 8.61 5.53
N ASP A 10 2.51 8.47 6.14
CA ASP A 10 2.62 8.15 7.57
C ASP A 10 2.48 9.40 8.46
N ILE A 11 2.34 9.17 9.77
CA ILE A 11 2.27 10.23 10.79
C ILE A 11 3.51 11.12 10.87
N THR A 12 4.65 10.66 10.34
CA THR A 12 5.88 11.46 10.25
C THR A 12 5.89 12.37 9.01
N GLY A 13 4.84 12.30 8.18
CA GLY A 13 4.67 13.07 6.96
C GLY A 13 5.34 12.42 5.74
N LYS A 14 5.94 11.23 5.87
CA LYS A 14 6.63 10.56 4.79
C LYS A 14 5.64 9.84 3.87
N SER A 15 5.80 10.08 2.58
CA SER A 15 4.97 9.49 1.53
C SER A 15 5.61 8.23 0.95
N TYR A 16 4.78 7.22 0.68
CA TYR A 16 5.16 5.97 0.04
C TYR A 16 4.26 5.72 -1.16
N LYS A 17 4.83 5.20 -2.24
CA LYS A 17 4.08 4.78 -3.43
C LYS A 17 4.59 3.43 -3.90
N TYR A 18 3.69 2.46 -3.98
CA TYR A 18 3.98 1.11 -4.44
C TYR A 18 3.03 0.71 -5.57
N SER A 19 3.56 -0.01 -6.55
CA SER A 19 2.82 -0.49 -7.72
C SER A 19 3.30 -1.89 -8.09
N THR A 20 2.34 -2.79 -8.33
CA THR A 20 2.56 -4.12 -8.92
C THR A 20 2.41 -4.08 -10.45
N ALA A 21 1.82 -3.01 -11.01
CA ALA A 21 1.65 -2.78 -12.45
C ALA A 21 2.43 -1.56 -12.97
N GLY A 22 2.73 -1.54 -14.28
CA GLY A 22 3.48 -0.44 -14.91
C GLY A 22 4.93 -0.36 -14.43
N ARG A 23 5.33 0.77 -13.81
CA ARG A 23 6.64 0.89 -13.13
C ARG A 23 6.62 0.13 -11.81
N LYS A 24 6.71 -1.20 -11.92
CA LYS A 24 6.64 -2.14 -10.80
C LYS A 24 7.79 -1.89 -9.81
N ASN A 25 7.44 -1.61 -8.56
CA ASN A 25 8.38 -1.52 -7.44
C ASN A 25 7.91 -2.34 -6.23
N ALA A 26 6.83 -3.12 -6.39
CA ALA A 26 6.35 -4.09 -5.44
C ALA A 26 6.00 -5.40 -6.16
N LEU A 27 6.26 -6.53 -5.52
CA LEU A 27 5.83 -7.85 -5.99
C LEU A 27 4.35 -8.08 -5.73
N SER A 28 3.90 -7.72 -4.53
CA SER A 28 2.53 -7.91 -4.08
C SER A 28 2.12 -6.77 -3.16
N ILE A 29 0.83 -6.46 -3.17
CA ILE A 29 0.22 -5.50 -2.25
C ILE A 29 -1.01 -6.19 -1.66
N VAL A 30 -1.04 -6.31 -0.35
CA VAL A 30 -2.16 -6.91 0.39
C VAL A 30 -2.68 -5.88 1.37
N ILE A 31 -3.97 -5.58 1.29
CA ILE A 31 -4.64 -4.62 2.17
C ILE A 31 -5.67 -5.37 3.00
N THR A 32 -5.48 -5.32 4.30
CA THR A 32 -6.37 -5.88 5.32
C THR A 32 -7.04 -4.75 6.09
N GLU A 33 -7.92 -5.06 7.05
CA GLU A 33 -8.61 -4.03 7.83
C GLU A 33 -7.64 -3.17 8.64
N ASP A 34 -6.63 -3.77 9.25
CA ASP A 34 -5.68 -3.19 10.21
C ASP A 34 -4.38 -2.68 9.56
N LYS A 35 -3.92 -3.33 8.49
CA LYS A 35 -2.60 -3.08 7.90
C LYS A 35 -2.56 -3.18 6.38
N ILE A 36 -1.47 -2.66 5.83
CA ILE A 36 -1.07 -2.74 4.43
C ILE A 36 0.28 -3.45 4.38
N THR A 37 0.36 -4.54 3.62
CA THR A 37 1.59 -5.34 3.44
C THR A 37 2.07 -5.22 2.01
N ILE A 38 3.33 -4.84 1.86
CA ILE A 38 4.02 -4.68 0.57
C ILE A 38 5.08 -5.76 0.45
N GLY A 39 4.91 -6.68 -0.49
CA GLY A 39 5.97 -7.61 -0.89
C GLY A 39 6.97 -6.91 -1.81
N LEU A 40 8.26 -7.06 -1.53
CA LEU A 40 9.38 -6.46 -2.25
C LEU A 40 10.43 -7.54 -2.53
N GLU A 41 11.28 -7.32 -3.54
CA GLU A 41 12.54 -8.05 -3.70
C GLU A 41 13.68 -7.15 -3.19
N ARG A 42 14.53 -7.68 -2.31
CA ARG A 42 15.70 -6.95 -1.82
C ARG A 42 16.96 -7.43 -2.55
N GLY A 43 17.68 -6.51 -3.18
CA GLY A 43 19.01 -6.74 -3.76
C GLY A 43 19.01 -7.57 -5.05
N GLU A 44 20.20 -7.88 -5.55
CA GLU A 44 20.42 -8.78 -6.71
C GLU A 44 20.01 -10.23 -6.40
N ASP A 45 20.04 -10.63 -5.13
CA ASP A 45 19.68 -11.97 -4.65
C ASP A 45 18.17 -12.27 -4.67
N LYS A 46 17.32 -11.31 -5.04
CA LYS A 46 15.84 -11.45 -5.12
C LYS A 46 15.22 -12.06 -3.86
N ILE A 47 15.76 -11.74 -2.69
CA ILE A 47 15.21 -12.26 -1.43
C ILE A 47 13.84 -11.63 -1.21
N PRO A 48 12.75 -12.42 -1.09
CA PRO A 48 11.43 -11.89 -0.83
C PRO A 48 11.43 -11.24 0.56
N THR A 49 11.16 -9.95 0.60
CA THR A 49 11.00 -9.18 1.84
C THR A 49 9.64 -8.53 1.87
N SER A 50 9.12 -8.26 3.07
CA SER A 50 7.82 -7.63 3.23
C SER A 50 7.93 -6.41 4.12
N LYS A 51 7.29 -5.32 3.70
CA LYS A 51 7.12 -4.11 4.51
C LYS A 51 5.68 -4.00 4.96
N VAL A 52 5.48 -3.84 6.26
CA VAL A 52 4.15 -3.75 6.88
C VAL A 52 3.92 -2.34 7.38
N PHE A 53 2.76 -1.78 7.05
CA PHE A 53 2.29 -0.48 7.51
C PHE A 53 0.99 -0.66 8.27
N LEU A 54 0.95 -0.27 9.55
CA LEU A 54 -0.28 -0.22 10.33
C LEU A 54 -1.09 1.01 9.92
N LYS A 55 -2.38 0.83 9.61
CA LYS A 55 -3.23 1.96 9.18
C LYS A 55 -3.44 3.00 10.27
N SER A 56 -3.36 2.59 11.55
CA SER A 56 -3.36 3.52 12.69
C SER A 56 -2.23 4.56 12.62
N ASN A 57 -1.13 4.23 11.91
CA ASN A 57 0.05 5.08 11.78
C ASN A 57 0.09 5.80 10.42
N LEU A 58 -1.00 5.72 9.65
CA LEU A 58 -1.15 6.40 8.37
C LEU A 58 -2.14 7.55 8.52
N ILE A 59 -1.70 8.75 8.14
CA ILE A 59 -2.59 9.91 8.02
C ILE A 59 -3.53 9.69 6.81
N PHE A 60 -3.01 9.06 5.76
CA PHE A 60 -3.72 8.87 4.51
C PHE A 60 -3.21 7.61 3.81
N TYR A 61 -4.12 6.89 3.15
CA TYR A 61 -3.78 5.87 2.18
C TYR A 61 -4.86 5.77 1.11
N GLU A 62 -4.43 5.54 -0.12
CA GLU A 62 -5.27 5.36 -1.30
C GLU A 62 -4.74 4.18 -2.10
N TYR A 63 -5.64 3.36 -2.64
CA TYR A 63 -5.24 2.19 -3.42
C TYR A 63 -6.26 1.86 -4.49
N THR A 64 -5.79 1.18 -5.54
CA THR A 64 -6.68 0.55 -6.51
C THR A 64 -7.23 -0.74 -5.94
N SER A 65 -8.54 -0.80 -5.80
CA SER A 65 -9.26 -2.04 -5.54
C SER A 65 -10.51 -2.05 -6.40
N ASP A 66 -10.72 -3.14 -7.11
CA ASP A 66 -12.00 -3.42 -7.79
C ASP A 66 -13.19 -3.33 -6.82
N HIS A 67 -12.95 -3.48 -5.51
CA HIS A 67 -13.99 -3.41 -4.47
C HIS A 67 -14.29 -2.00 -3.94
N LEU A 68 -13.59 -0.94 -4.37
CA LEU A 68 -13.67 0.40 -3.73
C LEU A 68 -14.16 1.55 -4.60
N GLN A 69 -14.82 1.29 -5.72
CA GLN A 69 -15.59 2.35 -6.39
C GLN A 69 -16.74 2.93 -5.52
N GLN A 70 -17.05 2.37 -4.34
CA GLN A 70 -18.24 2.76 -3.55
C GLN A 70 -18.04 3.25 -2.11
N LYS A 71 -16.83 3.34 -1.55
CA LYS A 71 -16.66 3.94 -0.20
C LYS A 71 -15.66 5.08 -0.19
N ARG A 72 -16.13 6.27 -0.62
CA ARG A 72 -15.57 7.55 -0.16
C ARG A 72 -15.80 7.64 1.35
N ILE A 73 -14.79 7.29 2.14
CA ILE A 73 -14.76 7.72 3.54
C ILE A 73 -14.02 9.05 3.56
N GLN A 74 -14.79 10.15 3.54
CA GLN A 74 -14.32 11.44 4.00
C GLN A 74 -14.22 11.36 5.53
N SER A 75 -13.01 11.27 6.08
CA SER A 75 -12.82 11.61 7.48
C SER A 75 -12.94 13.12 7.61
N ARG A 76 -14.08 13.58 8.14
CA ARG A 76 -14.27 14.96 8.62
C ARG A 76 -13.38 15.15 9.84
N PHE A 77 -12.44 16.10 9.76
CA PHE A 77 -12.06 16.92 10.90
C PHE A 77 -12.65 18.31 10.68
#